data_AF-M6W022-F1
#
_entry.id   AF-M6W022-F1
#
_cell.length_a   1.000
_cell.length_b   1.000
_cell.length_c   1.000
_cell.angle_alpha   90.00
_cell.angle_beta   90.00
_cell.angle_gamma   90.00
#
_symmetry.space_group_name_H-M   'P 1'
#
loop_
_entity.id
_entity.type
_entity.pdbx_description
1 polymer ?
#
loop_
_entity_poly.entity_id
_entity_poly.type
_entity_poly.pdbx_seq_one_letter_code
_entity_poly.pdbx_strand_id
1 'polypeptide(L)' 'MEAFREGADCLYIEPTVCIDCNKCRPECPVEAIYPDYEVPSIWRDWIAENVHKAKHFPVIIDVKVPLKKEGCINPEY' A
#
# COMPACT_ATOMS: atom_id res chain seq x y z
N MET A 1 14.47 3.70 -3.90
CA MET A 1 13.61 4.80 -3.42
C MET A 1 12.50 4.17 -2.61
N GLU A 2 12.22 4.67 -1.42
CA GLU A 2 11.32 4.02 -0.45
C GLU A 2 9.97 4.75 -0.45
N ALA A 3 9.02 4.29 -1.27
CA ALA A 3 7.71 4.94 -1.44
C ALA A 3 6.67 4.55 -0.38
N PHE A 4 6.87 3.44 0.33
CA PHE A 4 5.89 2.94 1.30
C PHE A 4 5.98 3.69 2.63
N ARG A 5 4.83 3.96 3.23
CA ARG A 5 4.65 4.65 4.51
C ARG A 5 3.82 3.79 5.44
N GLU A 6 4.29 3.62 6.68
CA GLU A 6 3.69 2.71 7.65
C GLU A 6 2.57 3.39 8.44
N GLY A 7 1.32 3.05 8.11
CA GLY A 7 0.15 3.39 8.91
C GLY A 7 -0.04 2.44 10.10
N ALA A 8 -1.14 2.63 10.84
CA ALA A 8 -1.47 1.78 11.98
C ALA A 8 -1.89 0.36 11.56
N ASP A 9 -2.61 0.23 10.44
CA ASP A 9 -3.19 -1.01 9.96
C ASP A 9 -3.05 -1.23 8.44
N CYS A 10 -2.46 -0.27 7.71
CA CYS A 10 -2.20 -0.37 6.28
C CYS A 10 -0.92 0.37 5.88
N LEU A 11 -0.46 0.11 4.66
CA LEU A 11 0.63 0.86 4.03
C LEU A 11 0.08 1.87 3.03
N TYR A 12 0.72 3.04 2.95
CA TYR A 12 0.41 4.07 1.96
C TYR A 12 1.59 4.25 0.99
N ILE A 13 1.30 4.44 -0.29
CA ILE A 13 2.29 4.72 -1.34
C ILE A 13 2.39 6.24 -1.51
N GLU A 14 3.57 6.81 -1.29
CA GLU A 14 3.81 8.23 -1.56
C GLU A 14 4.02 8.49 -3.06
N PRO A 15 3.11 9.19 -3.75
CA PRO A 15 3.15 9.33 -5.21
C PRO A 15 4.27 10.27 -5.71
N THR A 16 4.79 11.16 -4.86
CA THR A 16 5.93 12.02 -5.19
C THR A 16 7.27 11.26 -5.21
N VAL A 17 7.29 10.07 -4.60
CA VAL A 17 8.46 9.19 -4.48
C VAL A 17 8.30 7.94 -5.36
N CYS A 18 7.07 7.53 -5.65
CA CYS A 18 6.79 6.48 -6.63
C CYS A 18 7.31 6.89 -8.02
N ILE A 19 7.89 5.92 -8.73
CA ILE A 19 8.46 6.10 -10.07
C ILE A 19 7.80 5.16 -11.11
N ASP A 20 6.64 4.60 -10.77
CA ASP A 20 5.83 3.74 -11.63
C ASP A 20 6.57 2.51 -12.19
N CYS A 21 7.49 1.93 -11.40
CA CYS A 21 8.28 0.78 -11.81
C CYS A 21 7.52 -0.56 -11.79
N ASN A 22 6.31 -0.59 -11.25
CA ASN A 22 5.41 -1.75 -11.15
C ASN A 22 5.94 -3.00 -10.41
N LYS A 23 7.13 -2.94 -9.81
CA LYS A 23 7.74 -4.10 -9.12
C LYS A 23 6.97 -4.57 -7.89
N CYS A 24 6.29 -3.66 -7.18
CA CYS A 24 5.56 -3.99 -5.98
C CYS A 24 4.24 -4.74 -6.23
N ARG A 25 3.67 -4.65 -7.44
CA ARG A 25 2.39 -5.28 -7.78
C ARG A 25 2.39 -6.80 -7.57
N PRO A 26 3.31 -7.59 -8.18
CA PRO A 26 3.33 -9.04 -7.99
C PRO A 26 3.76 -9.48 -6.58
N GLU A 27 4.41 -8.59 -5.82
CA GLU A 27 4.90 -8.91 -4.47
C GLU A 27 3.80 -8.80 -3.41
N CYS A 28 2.67 -8.16 -3.72
CA CYS A 28 1.57 -7.99 -2.78
C CYS A 28 0.72 -9.27 -2.72
N PRO A 29 0.72 -10.02 -1.60
CA PRO A 29 0.02 -11.31 -1.51
C PRO A 29 -1.52 -11.18 -1.53
N VAL A 30 -2.04 -9.96 -1.33
CA VAL A 30 -3.48 -9.65 -1.34
C VAL A 30 -3.87 -8.78 -2.53
N GLU A 31 -2.97 -8.59 -3.50
CA GLU A 31 -3.22 -7.89 -4.76
C GLU A 31 -3.77 -6.45 -4.62
N ALA A 32 -3.42 -5.75 -3.54
CA ALA A 32 -3.97 -4.43 -3.21
C ALA A 32 -3.32 -3.24 -3.94
N ILE A 33 -2.31 -3.48 -4.79
CA ILE A 33 -1.51 -2.43 -5.43
C ILE A 33 -1.89 -2.27 -6.89
N TYR A 34 -2.37 -1.07 -7.24
CA TYR A 34 -2.81 -0.69 -8.57
C TYR A 34 -2.11 0.62 -9.02
N PRO A 35 -1.76 0.75 -10.30
CA PRO A 35 -1.59 2.07 -10.92
C PRO A 35 -2.84 2.92 -10.74
N ASP A 36 -2.70 4.24 -10.63
CA ASP A 36 -3.80 5.18 -10.39
C ASP A 36 -4.93 5.07 -11.43
N TYR A 37 -4.58 4.84 -12.69
CA TYR A 37 -5.52 4.64 -13.80
C TYR A 37 -6.16 3.24 -13.85
N GLU A 38 -5.66 2.29 -13.08
CA GLU A 38 -6.17 0.91 -12.97
C GLU A 38 -6.95 0.65 -11.66
N VAL A 39 -7.03 1.63 -10.75
CA VAL A 39 -7.76 1.48 -9.48
C VAL A 39 -9.25 1.22 -9.77
N PRO A 40 -9.82 0.10 -9.27
CA PRO A 40 -11.25 -0.18 -9.40
C PRO A 40 -12.11 0.97 -8.90
N SER A 41 -13.26 1.22 -9.55
CA SER A 41 -14.14 2.34 -9.23
C SER A 41 -14.54 2.41 -7.75
N ILE A 42 -14.74 1.25 -7.12
CA ILE A 42 -15.09 1.11 -5.69
C ILE A 42 -13.99 1.54 -4.73
N TRP A 43 -12.74 1.67 -5.20
CA TRP A 43 -11.57 1.99 -4.39
C TRP A 43 -10.89 3.29 -4.84
N ARG A 44 -11.48 4.08 -5.74
CA ARG A 44 -10.85 5.31 -6.26
C ARG A 44 -10.46 6.32 -5.18
N ASP A 45 -11.22 6.39 -4.09
CA ASP A 45 -10.94 7.30 -2.98
C ASP A 45 -9.55 7.03 -2.35
N TRP A 46 -9.03 5.81 -2.49
CA TRP A 46 -7.69 5.46 -2.03
C TRP A 46 -6.57 6.22 -2.73
N ILE A 47 -6.79 6.76 -3.93
CA ILE A 47 -5.78 7.60 -4.60
C ILE A 47 -5.51 8.85 -3.75
N ALA A 48 -6.58 9.55 -3.33
CA ALA A 48 -6.47 10.73 -2.49
C ALA A 48 -6.00 10.37 -1.07
N GLU A 49 -6.44 9.23 -0.54
CA GLU A 49 -6.03 8.75 0.79
C GLU A 49 -4.52 8.49 0.84
N ASN A 50 -3.94 7.83 -0.17
CA ASN A 50 -2.49 7.61 -0.27
C ASN A 50 -1.72 8.93 -0.27
N VAL A 51 -2.16 9.92 -1.05
CA VAL A 51 -1.54 11.26 -1.10
C VAL A 51 -1.57 11.94 0.28
N HIS A 52 -2.71 11.88 0.98
CA HIS A 52 -2.89 12.55 2.25
C HIS A 52 -2.10 11.86 3.36
N LYS A 53 -2.29 10.55 3.52
CA LYS A 53 -1.72 9.78 4.63
C LYS A 53 -0.22 9.57 4.50
N ALA A 54 0.32 9.42 3.29
CA ALA A 54 1.75 9.24 3.09
C ALA A 54 2.61 10.37 3.67
N LYS A 55 2.08 11.60 3.76
CA LYS A 55 2.76 12.77 4.34
C LYS A 55 2.87 12.73 5.86
N HIS A 56 2.06 11.90 6.51
CA HIS A 56 1.91 11.86 7.97
C HIS A 56 2.53 10.62 8.60
N PHE A 57 2.89 9.62 7.80
CA PHE A 57 3.42 8.35 8.28
C PHE A 57 4.91 8.19 7.94
N PRO A 58 5.68 7.49 8.78
CA PRO A 58 7.10 7.26 8.54
C PRO A 58 7.31 6.29 7.38
N VAL A 59 8.50 6.34 6.79
CA VAL A 59 8.93 5.36 5.78
C VAL A 59 9.10 3.99 6.43
N ILE A 60 8.64 2.94 5.75
CA ILE A 60 8.97 1.54 6.09
C ILE A 60 10.16 1.09 5.26
N ILE A 61 11.21 0.60 5.94
CA ILE A 61 12.47 0.17 5.32
C ILE A 61 12.54 -1.36 5.25
N ASP A 62 12.19 -2.02 6.36
CA ASP A 62 12.26 -3.47 6.49
C ASP A 62 10.87 -4.12 6.44
N VAL A 63 10.81 -5.31 5.83
CA VAL A 63 9.60 -6.15 5.84
C VAL A 63 9.31 -6.59 7.27
N LYS A 64 8.07 -6.39 7.71
CA LYS A 64 7.58 -6.80 9.03
C LYS A 64 6.62 -7.98 8.90
N VAL A 65 6.38 -8.65 10.02
CA VAL A 65 5.35 -9.70 10.10
C VAL A 65 3.99 -9.07 9.77
N PRO A 66 3.22 -9.61 8.79
CA PRO A 66 1.93 -9.06 8.44
C PRO A 66 0.95 -9.11 9.62
N LEU A 67 0.02 -8.15 9.67
CA LEU A 67 -1.06 -8.11 10.65
C LEU A 67 -2.11 -9.20 10.33
N LYS A 68 -1.73 -10.47 10.51
CA LYS A 68 -2.59 -11.64 10.39
C LYS A 68 -3.49 -11.71 11.63
N LYS A 69 -4.63 -11.03 11.60
CA LYS A 69 -5.65 -11.10 12.66
C LYS A 69 -6.86 -11.90 12.21
N GLU A 70 -7.60 -12.43 13.19
CA GLU A 70 -8.91 -13.02 12.97
C GLU A 70 -9.82 -12.00 12.26
N GLY A 71 -10.29 -12.34 11.05
CA GLY A 71 -11.05 -11.44 10.17
C GLY A 71 -10.31 -10.86 8.96
N CYS A 72 -9.01 -11.13 8.77
CA CYS A 72 -8.32 -10.82 7.51
C CYS A 72 -8.70 -11.81 6.39
N ILE A 73 -8.71 -11.36 5.13
CA ILE A 73 -8.79 -12.25 3.97
C ILE A 73 -7.42 -12.95 3.84
N ASN A 74 -7.42 -14.29 3.86
CA ASN A 74 -6.24 -15.16 3.82
C ASN A 74 -5.27 -14.98 5.00
N PRO A 75 -5.70 -15.25 6.26
CA PRO A 75 -4.87 -15.08 7.45
C PRO A 75 -3.66 -16.03 7.48
N GLU A 76 -3.67 -17.09 6.67
CA GLU A 76 -2.60 -18.10 6.60
C GLU A 76 -1.51 -17.77 5.56
N TYR A 77 -1.77 -16.87 4.60
CA TYR A 77 -0.79 -16.45 3.58
C TYR A 77 0.26 -15.52 4.18
#